data_AF-A0A969FHY0-F1
#
_entry.id   AF-A0A969FHY0-F1
#
_cell.length_a   1.000
_cell.length_b   1.000
_cell.length_c   1.000
_cell.angle_alpha   90.00
_cell.angle_beta   90.00
_cell.angle_gamma   90.00
#
_symmetry.space_group_name_H-M   'P 1'
#
loop_
_entity.id
_entity.type
_entity.pdbx_description
1 polymer ?
#
loop_
_entity_poly.entity_id
_entity_poly.type
_entity_poly.pdbx_seq_one_letter_code
_entity_poly.pdbx_strand_id
1 'polypeptide(L)'
;MVSWIDRDLRYIGVNRHLAETFNLPLDSFSGQDIGFLSTSAVFKGFLKDFFADEAAQEALKEIDTKVYGETRSYLIAARKYDRGNATFTVGIDITEQHRALSALRQAETKYRNIFENAVEGIFQISLDGHYLSANPALARIYGYETPEIMIASLSGFEQQLYVNPRQRAKAIDQLHQEGQIGWL
;
A
#
# COMPACT_ATOMS: atom_id res chain seq x y z
N MET A 1 13.11 -14.73 5.61
CA MET A 1 13.40 -15.82 6.58
C MET A 1 13.03 -17.16 5.95
N VAL A 2 13.81 -18.23 6.17
CA VAL A 2 13.51 -19.56 5.60
C VAL A 2 13.57 -20.64 6.69
N SER A 3 12.62 -21.57 6.67
CA SER A 3 12.61 -22.73 7.58
C SER A 3 12.13 -24.01 6.90
N TRP A 4 12.55 -25.15 7.44
CA TRP A 4 12.08 -26.49 7.07
C TRP A 4 11.34 -27.08 8.26
N ILE A 5 10.13 -27.58 8.03
CA ILE A 5 9.19 -28.00 9.07
C ILE A 5 8.60 -29.36 8.67
N ASP A 6 8.53 -30.29 9.61
CA ASP A 6 7.90 -31.60 9.41
C ASP A 6 6.37 -31.57 9.61
N ARG A 7 5.72 -32.69 9.30
CA ARG A 7 4.26 -32.85 9.44
C ARG A 7 3.77 -32.76 10.89
N ASP A 8 4.64 -32.98 11.87
CA ASP A 8 4.35 -32.84 13.30
C ASP A 8 4.51 -31.39 13.79
N LEU A 9 4.72 -30.45 12.86
CA LEU A 9 4.88 -29.01 13.10
C LEU A 9 6.11 -28.70 13.96
N ARG A 10 7.21 -29.41 13.71
CA ARG A 10 8.52 -29.15 14.32
C ARG A 10 9.53 -28.68 13.29
N TYR A 11 10.44 -27.81 13.71
CA TYR A 11 11.54 -27.38 12.86
C TYR A 11 12.50 -28.54 12.60
N ILE A 12 12.72 -28.83 11.32
CA ILE A 12 13.84 -29.66 10.86
C ILE A 12 15.11 -28.80 10.87
N GLY A 13 15.00 -27.56 10.40
CA GLY A 13 16.09 -26.59 10.37
C GLY A 13 15.63 -25.21 9.91
N VAL A 14 16.53 -24.22 9.98
CA VAL A 14 16.29 -22.84 9.55
C VAL A 14 17.51 -22.29 8.84
N ASN A 15 17.33 -21.22 8.05
CA ASN A 15 18.47 -20.52 7.49
C ASN A 15 19.13 -19.58 8.52
N ARG A 16 20.41 -19.24 8.30
CA ARG A 16 21.18 -18.34 9.18
C ARG A 16 20.46 -17.02 9.45
N HIS A 17 19.88 -16.41 8.42
CA HIS A 17 19.18 -15.15 8.55
C HIS A 17 17.95 -15.21 9.47
N LEU A 18 17.21 -16.33 9.50
CA LEU A 18 16.12 -16.53 10.47
C LEU A 18 16.71 -16.63 11.89
N ALA A 19 17.74 -17.45 12.09
CA ALA A 19 18.38 -17.61 13.38
C ALA A 19 18.91 -16.28 13.97
N GLU A 20 19.58 -15.47 13.14
CA GLU A 20 20.04 -14.12 13.49
C GLU A 20 18.89 -13.17 13.86
N THR A 21 17.79 -13.19 13.08
CA THR A 21 16.59 -12.37 13.33
C THR A 21 15.95 -12.64 14.69
N PHE A 22 16.10 -13.84 15.25
CA PHE A 22 15.61 -14.18 16.58
C PHE A 22 16.70 -14.22 17.66
N ASN A 23 17.95 -13.89 17.30
CA ASN A 23 19.12 -13.95 18.17
C ASN A 23 19.29 -15.32 18.86
N LEU A 24 19.15 -16.40 18.10
CA LEU A 24 19.28 -17.78 18.57
C LEU A 24 20.29 -18.57 17.74
N PRO A 25 21.03 -19.53 18.35
CA PRO A 25 21.89 -20.45 17.61
C PRO A 25 21.08 -21.35 16.66
N LEU A 26 21.67 -21.70 15.50
CA LEU A 26 21.02 -22.57 14.49
C LEU A 26 20.56 -23.93 15.06
N ASP A 27 21.37 -24.51 15.94
CA ASP A 27 21.10 -25.84 16.51
C ASP A 27 19.96 -25.81 17.54
N SER A 28 19.57 -24.62 18.03
CA SER A 28 18.48 -24.46 18.99
C SER A 28 17.10 -24.68 18.37
N PHE A 29 16.99 -24.70 17.04
CA PHE A 29 15.71 -24.82 16.35
C PHE A 29 15.29 -26.27 16.14
N SER A 30 16.24 -27.18 15.84
CA SER A 30 15.89 -28.53 15.41
C SER A 30 15.07 -29.28 16.47
N GLY A 31 13.95 -29.86 16.06
CA GLY A 31 13.00 -30.59 16.91
C GLY A 31 12.05 -29.71 17.75
N GLN A 32 12.24 -28.39 17.80
CA GLN A 32 11.33 -27.48 18.50
C GLN A 32 9.98 -27.38 17.78
N ASP A 33 8.90 -27.26 18.56
CA ASP A 33 7.58 -26.91 18.02
C ASP A 33 7.65 -25.54 17.34
N ILE A 34 6.97 -25.36 16.21
CA ILE A 34 7.01 -24.08 15.48
C ILE A 34 6.57 -22.87 16.32
N GLY A 35 5.71 -23.10 17.32
CA GLY A 35 5.27 -22.11 18.30
C GLY A 35 6.37 -21.58 19.23
N PHE A 36 7.53 -22.22 19.28
CA PHE A 36 8.68 -21.84 20.12
C PHE A 36 9.10 -20.37 19.97
N LEU A 37 9.01 -19.80 18.75
CA LEU A 37 9.38 -18.40 18.48
C LEU A 37 8.29 -17.39 18.84
N SER A 38 7.31 -17.77 19.69
CA SER A 38 6.08 -17.01 19.90
C SER A 38 5.38 -16.65 18.57
N THR A 39 5.54 -17.49 17.55
CA THR A 39 4.86 -17.33 16.26
C THR A 39 3.36 -17.30 16.50
N SER A 40 2.66 -16.41 15.80
CA SER A 40 1.21 -16.27 15.97
C SER A 40 0.49 -17.61 15.76
N ALA A 41 -0.60 -17.82 16.51
CA ALA A 41 -1.48 -18.98 16.35
C ALA A 41 -1.92 -19.18 14.88
N VAL A 42 -1.92 -18.10 14.10
CA VAL A 42 -2.21 -18.08 12.66
C VAL A 42 -1.18 -18.88 11.86
N PHE A 43 0.13 -18.74 12.13
CA PHE A 43 1.16 -19.49 11.40
C PHE A 43 1.06 -21.00 11.67
N LYS A 44 0.83 -21.37 12.95
CA LYS A 44 0.63 -22.77 13.33
C LYS A 44 -0.65 -23.36 12.70
N GLY A 45 -1.75 -22.61 12.73
CA GLY A 45 -3.00 -23.01 12.08
C GLY A 45 -2.83 -23.16 10.56
N PHE A 46 -2.18 -22.20 9.92
CA PHE A 46 -1.88 -22.25 8.48
C PHE A 46 -1.13 -23.52 8.08
N LEU A 47 -0.03 -23.87 8.76
CA LEU A 47 0.72 -25.07 8.42
C LEU A 47 -0.06 -26.36 8.74
N LYS A 48 -0.85 -26.36 9.81
CA LYS A 48 -1.73 -27.50 10.13
C LYS A 48 -2.75 -27.75 9.01
N ASP A 49 -3.45 -26.70 8.58
CA ASP A 49 -4.44 -26.79 7.51
C ASP A 49 -3.77 -27.17 6.18
N PHE A 50 -2.58 -26.61 5.92
CA PHE A 50 -1.79 -26.94 4.73
C PHE A 50 -1.37 -28.40 4.69
N PHE A 51 -0.91 -29.00 5.80
CA PHE A 51 -0.59 -30.43 5.87
C PHE A 51 -1.83 -31.34 5.82
N ALA A 52 -2.99 -30.85 6.23
CA ALA A 52 -4.25 -31.60 6.17
C ALA A 52 -4.80 -31.71 4.74
N ASP A 53 -4.52 -30.72 3.88
CA ASP A 53 -4.90 -30.76 2.46
C ASP A 53 -3.88 -31.58 1.65
N GLU A 54 -4.17 -32.85 1.35
CA GLU A 54 -3.25 -33.72 0.59
C GLU A 54 -3.06 -33.30 -0.87
N ALA A 55 -4.01 -32.54 -1.46
CA ALA A 55 -3.91 -32.09 -2.84
C ALA A 55 -3.00 -30.86 -2.99
N ALA A 56 -2.93 -30.01 -1.97
CA ALA A 56 -2.11 -28.80 -1.98
C ALA A 56 -0.61 -29.12 -1.92
N GLN A 57 0.16 -28.70 -2.93
CA GLN A 57 1.63 -28.77 -2.96
C GLN A 57 2.30 -27.47 -2.50
N GLU A 58 1.62 -26.34 -2.69
CA GLU A 58 2.09 -25.01 -2.30
C GLU A 58 0.95 -24.18 -1.73
N ALA A 59 1.28 -23.23 -0.86
CA ALA A 59 0.32 -22.30 -0.29
C ALA A 59 0.99 -20.98 0.06
N LEU A 60 0.21 -19.90 -0.02
CA LEU A 60 0.61 -18.55 0.35
C LEU A 60 -0.32 -18.02 1.43
N LYS A 61 0.23 -17.36 2.44
CA LYS A 61 -0.55 -16.72 3.50
C LYS A 61 0.14 -15.48 4.03
N GLU A 62 -0.59 -14.38 4.10
CA GLU A 62 -0.17 -13.20 4.85
C GLU A 62 -0.45 -13.42 6.34
N ILE A 63 0.55 -13.11 7.17
CA ILE A 63 0.50 -13.30 8.61
C ILE A 63 1.11 -12.09 9.30
N ASP A 64 0.34 -11.53 10.23
CA ASP A 64 0.85 -10.54 11.17
C ASP A 64 1.37 -11.23 12.43
N THR A 65 2.54 -10.82 12.88
CA THR A 65 3.15 -11.31 14.13
C THR A 65 3.92 -10.20 14.82
N LYS A 66 4.07 -10.31 16.15
CA LYS A 66 4.91 -9.38 16.91
C LYS A 66 6.35 -9.87 16.90
N VAL A 67 7.26 -9.05 16.37
CA VAL A 67 8.71 -9.28 16.42
C VAL A 67 9.32 -8.12 17.18
N TYR A 68 10.00 -8.39 18.30
CA TYR A 68 10.55 -7.37 19.20
C TYR A 68 9.53 -6.32 19.69
N GLY A 69 8.27 -6.72 19.88
CA GLY A 69 7.19 -5.84 20.34
C GLY A 69 6.50 -5.04 19.23
N GLU A 70 7.07 -5.01 18.03
CA GLU A 70 6.45 -4.37 16.86
C GLU A 70 5.63 -5.36 16.05
N THR A 71 4.45 -4.95 15.59
CA THR A 71 3.68 -5.73 14.62
C THR A 71 4.39 -5.65 13.27
N ARG A 72 4.71 -6.82 12.72
CA ARG A 72 5.25 -7.01 11.37
C ARG A 72 4.35 -7.92 10.56
N SER A 73 4.23 -7.62 9.28
CA SER A 73 3.45 -8.37 8.31
C SER A 73 4.39 -9.18 7.45
N TYR A 74 4.14 -10.48 7.34
CA TYR A 74 4.92 -11.39 6.52
C TYR A 74 4.05 -12.11 5.51
N LEU A 75 4.50 -12.16 4.25
CA LEU A 75 3.99 -13.11 3.27
C LEU A 75 4.76 -14.42 3.44
N ILE A 76 4.05 -15.47 3.83
CA ILE A 76 4.60 -16.81 3.96
C ILE A 76 4.25 -17.63 2.72
N ALA A 77 5.27 -18.05 1.99
CA ALA A 77 5.17 -19.09 0.97
C ALA A 77 5.59 -20.43 1.57
N ALA A 78 4.76 -21.46 1.44
CA ALA A 78 5.04 -22.81 1.90
C ALA A 78 4.97 -23.77 0.72
N ARG A 79 5.88 -24.74 0.66
CA ARG A 79 5.86 -25.80 -0.35
C ARG A 79 6.25 -27.13 0.26
N LYS A 80 5.41 -28.13 0.02
CA LYS A 80 5.65 -29.50 0.46
C LYS A 80 6.77 -30.15 -0.33
N TYR A 81 7.50 -31.02 0.35
CA TYR A 81 8.47 -31.94 -0.23
C TYR A 81 8.41 -33.27 0.53
N ASP A 82 9.28 -34.22 0.18
CA ASP A 82 9.31 -35.56 0.79
C ASP A 82 7.92 -36.23 0.83
N ARG A 83 7.26 -36.26 -0.34
CA ARG A 83 5.90 -36.82 -0.52
C ARG A 83 4.84 -36.22 0.42
N GLY A 84 5.04 -34.98 0.86
CA GLY A 84 4.09 -34.27 1.72
C GLY A 84 4.36 -34.40 3.21
N ASN A 85 5.44 -35.06 3.62
CA ASN A 85 5.81 -35.21 5.03
C ASN A 85 6.57 -34.01 5.61
N ALA A 86 7.05 -33.11 4.75
CA ALA A 86 7.74 -31.90 5.18
C ALA A 86 7.41 -30.73 4.25
N THR A 87 7.66 -29.51 4.73
CA THR A 87 7.49 -28.28 3.99
C THR A 87 8.68 -27.36 4.23
N PHE A 88 9.09 -26.61 3.21
CA PHE A 88 9.91 -25.43 3.44
C PHE A 88 9.04 -24.20 3.35
N THR A 89 9.33 -23.22 4.20
CA THR A 89 8.63 -21.94 4.22
C THR A 89 9.60 -20.80 3.97
N VAL A 90 9.13 -19.79 3.24
CA VAL A 90 9.83 -18.52 3.02
C VAL A 90 8.92 -17.41 3.52
N GLY A 91 9.38 -16.68 4.53
CA GLY A 91 8.73 -15.47 5.03
C GLY A 91 9.40 -14.22 4.46
N ILE A 92 8.63 -13.43 3.72
CA ILE A 92 9.02 -12.13 3.16
C ILE A 92 8.38 -11.04 4.02
N ASP A 93 9.19 -10.12 4.56
CA ASP A 93 8.68 -8.97 5.31
C ASP A 93 8.00 -7.99 4.33
N ILE A 94 6.70 -7.78 4.50
CA ILE A 94 5.88 -6.86 3.69
C ILE A 94 5.37 -5.68 4.53
N THR A 95 5.93 -5.49 5.74
CA THR A 95 5.49 -4.45 6.68
C THR A 95 5.59 -3.06 6.07
N GLU A 96 6.74 -2.72 5.49
CA GLU A 96 6.95 -1.39 4.89
C GLU A 96 6.05 -1.16 3.68
N GLN A 97 5.77 -2.20 2.88
CA GLN A 97 4.83 -2.12 1.77
C GLN A 97 3.41 -1.81 2.27
N HIS A 98 2.94 -2.49 3.32
CA HIS A 98 1.62 -2.22 3.91
C HIS A 98 1.55 -0.82 4.53
N ARG A 99 2.60 -0.38 5.23
CA ARG A 99 2.68 0.96 5.82
C ARG A 99 2.63 2.04 4.75
N ALA A 100 3.41 1.90 3.67
CA ALA A 100 3.39 2.83 2.54
C ALA A 100 2.02 2.89 1.85
N LEU A 101 1.40 1.73 1.59
CA LEU A 101 0.08 1.66 0.99
C LEU A 101 -1.00 2.29 1.87
N SER A 102 -0.95 2.04 3.19
CA SER A 102 -1.86 2.65 4.16
C SER A 102 -1.69 4.17 4.22
N ALA A 103 -0.45 4.65 4.29
CA ALA A 103 -0.15 6.09 4.29
C ALA A 103 -0.63 6.76 3.01
N LEU A 104 -0.43 6.12 1.85
CA LEU A 104 -0.93 6.61 0.56
C LEU A 104 -2.45 6.71 0.55
N ARG A 105 -3.16 5.66 1.00
CA ARG A 105 -4.63 5.66 1.08
C ARG A 105 -5.16 6.74 2.02
N GLN A 106 -4.48 6.96 3.15
CA GLN A 106 -4.85 8.02 4.09
C GLN A 106 -4.62 9.40 3.49
N ALA A 107 -3.51 9.61 2.79
CA ALA A 107 -3.22 10.85 2.09
C ALA A 107 -4.24 11.11 0.97
N GLU A 108 -4.57 10.10 0.16
CA GLU A 108 -5.59 10.20 -0.90
C GLU A 108 -6.96 10.53 -0.31
N THR A 109 -7.38 9.82 0.75
CA THR A 109 -8.66 10.08 1.43
C THR A 109 -8.69 11.50 2.00
N LYS A 110 -7.60 11.95 2.61
CA LYS A 110 -7.49 13.32 3.14
C LYS A 110 -7.57 14.35 2.02
N TYR A 111 -6.84 14.15 0.92
CA TYR A 111 -6.89 15.03 -0.25
C TYR A 111 -8.29 15.08 -0.84
N ARG A 112 -8.92 13.92 -1.07
CA ARG A 112 -10.30 13.81 -1.58
C ARG A 112 -11.28 14.54 -0.68
N ASN A 113 -11.20 14.34 0.63
CA ASN A 113 -12.06 15.02 1.59
C ASN A 113 -11.89 16.55 1.55
N ILE A 114 -10.64 17.04 1.50
CA ILE A 114 -10.37 18.48 1.37
C ILE A 114 -10.93 19.01 0.06
N PHE A 115 -10.65 18.32 -1.05
CA PHE A 115 -11.07 18.74 -2.38
C PHE A 115 -12.60 18.78 -2.49
N GLU A 116 -13.29 17.69 -2.18
CA GLU A 116 -14.74 17.53 -2.33
C GLU A 116 -15.55 18.41 -1.37
N ASN A 117 -15.06 18.62 -0.13
CA ASN A 117 -15.79 19.34 0.90
C ASN A 117 -15.31 20.79 1.14
N ALA A 118 -14.31 21.27 0.40
CA ALA A 118 -13.93 22.68 0.47
C ALA A 118 -15.10 23.59 0.11
N VAL A 119 -15.21 24.72 0.82
CA VAL A 119 -16.18 25.78 0.51
C VAL A 119 -15.68 26.62 -0.67
N GLU A 120 -14.36 26.75 -0.81
CA GLU A 120 -13.71 27.45 -1.90
C GLU A 120 -13.66 26.58 -3.16
N GLY A 121 -13.75 27.24 -4.32
CA GLY A 121 -13.59 26.59 -5.61
C GLY A 121 -12.14 26.19 -5.84
N ILE A 122 -11.88 24.89 -5.96
CA ILE A 122 -10.56 24.34 -6.26
C ILE A 122 -10.60 23.73 -7.65
N PHE A 123 -9.59 24.01 -8.46
CA PHE A 123 -9.47 23.45 -9.80
C PHE A 123 -8.04 23.28 -10.24
N GLN A 124 -7.87 22.45 -11.26
CA GLN A 124 -6.64 22.29 -12.00
C GLN A 124 -6.92 22.58 -13.47
N ILE A 125 -6.04 23.34 -14.12
CA ILE A 125 -6.08 23.61 -15.56
C ILE A 125 -4.81 23.13 -16.25
N SER A 126 -4.91 22.78 -17.53
CA SER A 126 -3.75 22.55 -18.39
C SER A 126 -3.06 23.88 -18.75
N LEU A 127 -1.83 23.79 -19.27
CA LEU A 127 -1.11 24.96 -19.79
C LEU A 127 -1.85 25.64 -20.95
N ASP A 128 -2.69 24.91 -21.67
CA ASP A 128 -3.53 25.43 -22.76
C ASP A 128 -4.82 26.07 -22.23
N GLY A 129 -5.09 25.94 -20.93
CA GLY A 129 -6.19 26.60 -20.22
C GLY A 129 -7.42 25.71 -19.98
N HIS A 130 -7.39 24.44 -20.36
CA HIS A 130 -8.53 23.53 -20.17
C HIS A 130 -8.62 23.02 -18.74
N TYR A 131 -9.82 22.96 -18.17
CA TYR A 131 -10.02 22.33 -16.86
C TYR A 131 -9.69 20.84 -16.91
N LEU A 132 -8.76 20.42 -16.05
CA LEU A 132 -8.40 19.02 -15.82
C LEU A 132 -9.22 18.43 -14.66
N SER A 133 -9.50 19.24 -13.64
CA SER A 133 -10.36 18.89 -12.52
C SER A 133 -10.95 20.14 -11.87
N ALA A 134 -12.10 19.98 -11.23
CA ALA A 134 -12.76 21.00 -10.43
C ALA A 134 -13.49 20.33 -9.27
N ASN A 135 -13.58 21.01 -8.13
CA ASN A 135 -14.34 20.50 -6.99
C ASN A 135 -15.83 20.90 -7.06
N PRO A 136 -16.71 20.26 -6.26
CA PRO A 136 -18.13 20.58 -6.24
C PRO A 136 -18.45 22.04 -5.89
N ALA A 137 -17.61 22.69 -5.07
CA ALA A 137 -17.81 24.10 -4.75
C ALA A 137 -17.65 25.00 -5.97
N LEU A 138 -16.64 24.78 -6.81
CA LEU A 138 -16.46 25.57 -8.02
C LEU A 138 -17.62 25.39 -9.00
N ALA A 139 -18.07 24.14 -9.18
CA ALA A 139 -19.26 23.85 -9.99
C ALA A 139 -20.47 24.64 -9.51
N ARG A 140 -20.74 24.62 -8.20
CA ARG A 140 -21.83 25.40 -7.57
C ARG A 140 -21.67 26.91 -7.76
N ILE A 141 -20.45 27.45 -7.61
CA ILE A 141 -20.16 28.88 -7.81
C ILE A 141 -20.49 29.30 -9.25
N TYR A 142 -20.18 28.45 -10.23
CA TYR A 142 -20.53 28.69 -11.63
C TYR A 142 -21.95 28.26 -12.01
N GLY A 143 -22.74 27.75 -11.07
CA GLY A 143 -24.15 27.38 -11.29
C GLY A 143 -24.37 26.02 -11.96
N TYR A 144 -23.36 25.15 -11.98
CA TYR A 144 -23.45 23.79 -12.51
C TYR A 144 -23.75 22.78 -11.39
N GLU A 145 -24.49 21.72 -11.75
CA GLU A 145 -24.87 20.65 -10.82
C GLU A 145 -23.67 19.78 -10.40
N THR A 146 -22.76 19.49 -11.34
CA THR A 146 -21.55 18.71 -11.05
C THR A 146 -20.31 19.30 -11.73
N PRO A 147 -19.10 19.00 -11.19
CA PRO A 147 -17.85 19.39 -11.83
C PRO A 147 -17.71 18.87 -13.27
N GLU A 148 -18.19 17.66 -13.56
CA GLU A 148 -18.10 17.06 -14.89
C GLU A 148 -18.91 17.85 -15.91
N ILE A 149 -20.12 18.28 -15.55
CA ILE A 149 -20.97 19.11 -16.41
C ILE A 149 -20.33 20.49 -16.62
N MET A 150 -19.77 21.09 -15.57
CA MET A 150 -19.03 22.35 -15.66
C MET A 150 -17.87 22.24 -16.66
N ILE A 151 -17.00 21.23 -16.50
CA ILE A 151 -15.81 21.06 -17.34
C ILE A 151 -16.19 20.84 -18.81
N ALA A 152 -17.21 20.02 -19.07
CA ALA A 152 -17.71 19.79 -20.41
C ALA A 152 -18.31 21.06 -21.05
N SER A 153 -19.02 21.87 -20.25
CA SER A 153 -19.70 23.09 -20.74
C SER A 153 -18.75 24.25 -20.99
N LEU A 154 -17.66 24.34 -20.23
CA LEU A 154 -16.68 25.42 -20.34
C LEU A 154 -15.51 25.10 -21.28
N SER A 155 -15.50 23.90 -21.87
CA SER A 155 -14.53 23.50 -22.88
C SER A 155 -14.54 24.47 -24.07
N GLY A 156 -13.49 25.30 -24.20
CA GLY A 156 -13.33 26.33 -25.24
C GLY A 156 -13.60 27.78 -24.81
N PHE A 157 -14.04 28.04 -23.57
CA PHE A 157 -14.31 29.39 -23.03
C PHE A 157 -13.47 29.72 -21.78
N GLU A 158 -12.52 28.86 -21.42
CA GLU A 158 -11.83 28.88 -20.12
C GLU A 158 -10.96 30.13 -19.93
N GLN A 159 -10.44 30.70 -21.03
CA GLN A 159 -9.62 31.92 -20.99
C GLN A 159 -10.45 33.19 -20.66
N GLN A 160 -11.78 33.14 -20.79
CA GLN A 160 -12.67 34.27 -20.55
C GLN A 160 -13.12 34.40 -19.08
N LEU A 161 -12.80 33.39 -18.25
CA LEU A 161 -13.17 33.37 -16.83
C LEU A 161 -12.18 34.14 -15.95
N TYR A 162 -11.03 34.54 -16.49
CA TYR A 162 -10.11 35.45 -15.81
C TYR A 162 -10.68 36.87 -15.83
N VAL A 163 -10.90 37.44 -14.65
CA VAL A 163 -11.28 38.87 -14.49
C VAL A 163 -10.29 39.78 -15.22
N ASN A 164 -9.01 39.38 -15.28
CA ASN A 164 -7.99 40.04 -16.08
C ASN A 164 -7.22 39.02 -16.96
N PRO A 165 -7.41 39.04 -18.30
CA PRO A 165 -6.73 38.13 -19.22
C PRO A 165 -5.20 38.16 -19.14
N ARG A 166 -4.60 39.28 -18.70
CA ARG A 166 -3.14 39.41 -18.56
C ARG A 166 -2.59 38.64 -17.36
N GLN A 167 -3.41 38.30 -16.37
CA GLN A 167 -2.96 37.52 -15.21
C GLN A 167 -2.53 36.11 -15.61
N ARG A 168 -3.25 35.49 -16.55
CA ARG A 168 -2.89 34.17 -17.08
C ARG A 168 -1.54 34.20 -17.80
N ALA A 169 -1.32 35.18 -18.68
CA ALA A 169 -0.05 35.32 -19.39
C ALA A 169 1.13 35.48 -18.43
N LYS A 170 0.97 36.34 -17.40
CA LYS A 170 1.99 36.54 -16.37
C LYS A 170 2.28 35.27 -15.56
N ALA A 171 1.24 34.51 -15.21
CA ALA A 171 1.37 33.25 -14.47
C ALA A 171 2.10 32.18 -15.28
N ILE A 172 1.83 32.09 -16.59
CA ILE A 172 2.52 31.17 -17.51
C ILE A 172 3.98 31.57 -17.70
N ASP A 173 4.26 32.85 -17.91
CA ASP A 173 5.64 33.34 -18.03
C ASP A 173 6.46 33.03 -16.76
N GLN A 174 5.86 33.22 -15.58
CA GLN A 174 6.51 32.89 -14.31
C GLN A 174 6.76 31.38 -14.17
N LEU A 175 5.79 30.54 -14.53
CA LEU A 175 5.96 29.08 -14.58
C LEU A 175 7.11 28.65 -15.49
N HIS A 176 7.25 29.27 -16.67
CA HIS A 176 8.34 28.97 -17.59
C HIS A 176 9.72 29.42 -17.09
N GLN A 177 9.79 30.52 -16.34
CA GLN A 177 11.06 31.05 -15.83
C GLN A 177 11.49 30.40 -14.51
N GLU A 178 10.55 30.09 -13.62
CA GLU A 178 10.82 29.71 -12.22
C GLU A 178 10.38 28.27 -11.88
N GLY A 179 9.62 27.61 -12.75
CA GLY A 179 9.08 26.27 -12.51
C GLY A 179 7.92 26.21 -11.50
N GLN A 180 7.53 27.35 -10.93
CA GLN A 180 6.46 27.50 -9.94
C GLN A 180 5.81 28.87 -10.07
N ILE A 181 4.55 29.00 -9.63
CA ILE A 181 3.91 30.31 -9.45
C ILE A 181 3.98 30.64 -7.95
N GLY A 182 4.63 31.75 -7.60
CA GLY A 182 4.63 32.24 -6.21
C GLY A 182 3.23 32.67 -5.76
N TRP A 183 2.92 32.49 -4.48
CA TRP A 183 1.68 33.00 -3.87
C TRP A 183 1.61 34.53 -4.06
N LEU A 184 0.48 35.02 -4.59
CA LEU A 184 0.17 36.45 -4.68
C LEU A 184 -0.24 37.04 -3.34
#